data_AF-A0AAE8W997-F1
#
_entry.id   AF-A0AAE8W997-F1
#
_cell.length_a   1.000
_cell.length_b   1.000
_cell.length_c   1.000
_cell.angle_alpha   90.00
_cell.angle_beta   90.00
_cell.angle_gamma   90.00
#
_symmetry.space_group_name_H-M   'P 1'
#
loop_
_entity.id
_entity.type
_entity.pdbx_description
1 polymer ?
#
loop_
_entity_poly.entity_id
_entity_poly.type
_entity_poly.pdbx_seq_one_letter_code
_entity_poly.pdbx_strand_id
1 'polypeptide(L)'
;MLDDGESARADGFQDPAARERYVTSHVGLRVLLGGCLGIAPQDVEFLREPCGMPDCEAPHGRPVIAGRPQPCFSLSHAGDAALFALADTPVGVDIESAELMRDSLDGAARRLHIEERRAVAALSPALRERAVLGCWVRKEAYLKGIGTGLPGGLGRHHVGLAEELAPDWAPPGPEGWAIADVPAPEGYQAAVAVRHDNAGADGPRPLVRVSTLRLP
;
A
#
# COMPACT_ATOMS: atom_id res chain seq x y z
N MET A 1 -16.95 13.23 -11.62
CA MET A 1 -15.51 12.89 -11.62
C MET A 1 -15.32 11.43 -11.27
N LEU A 2 -16.02 10.89 -10.26
CA LEU A 2 -16.10 9.45 -10.05
C LEU A 2 -16.82 8.75 -11.20
N ASP A 3 -16.46 7.50 -11.45
CA ASP A 3 -17.23 6.59 -12.31
C ASP A 3 -18.43 5.96 -11.56
N ASP A 4 -19.23 5.16 -12.25
CA ASP A 4 -20.43 4.52 -11.69
C ASP A 4 -20.08 3.54 -10.56
N GLY A 5 -18.97 2.81 -10.67
CA GLY A 5 -18.53 1.84 -9.67
C GLY A 5 -18.04 2.53 -8.39
N GLU A 6 -17.27 3.58 -8.53
CA GLU A 6 -16.82 4.43 -7.43
C GLU A 6 -18.00 5.16 -6.77
N SER A 7 -18.96 5.65 -7.56
CA SER A 7 -20.16 6.30 -7.05
C SER A 7 -21.03 5.32 -6.25
N ALA A 8 -21.28 4.13 -6.79
CA ALA A 8 -21.99 3.08 -6.07
C ALA A 8 -21.26 2.66 -4.78
N ARG A 9 -19.91 2.61 -4.81
CA ARG A 9 -19.11 2.34 -3.62
C ARG A 9 -19.22 3.44 -2.58
N ALA A 10 -19.17 4.71 -3.00
CA ALA A 10 -19.34 5.87 -2.14
C ALA A 10 -20.72 5.86 -1.47
N ASP A 11 -21.78 5.55 -2.22
CA ASP A 11 -23.15 5.52 -1.70
C ASP A 11 -23.42 4.34 -0.75
N GLY A 12 -22.56 3.31 -0.75
CA GLY A 12 -22.63 2.21 0.20
C GLY A 12 -22.15 2.55 1.62
N PHE A 13 -21.40 3.64 1.82
CA PHE A 13 -20.91 4.04 3.13
C PHE A 13 -22.05 4.57 4.01
N GLN A 14 -22.21 3.98 5.19
CA GLN A 14 -23.19 4.43 6.19
C GLN A 14 -22.71 5.65 6.98
N ASP A 15 -21.39 5.75 7.19
CA ASP A 15 -20.76 6.90 7.83
C ASP A 15 -20.49 8.00 6.79
N PRO A 16 -21.09 9.20 6.93
CA PRO A 16 -20.84 10.32 6.04
C PRO A 16 -19.37 10.73 5.97
N ALA A 17 -18.63 10.65 7.07
CA ALA A 17 -17.20 11.00 7.09
C ALA A 17 -16.40 9.97 6.27
N ALA A 18 -16.61 8.68 6.49
CA ALA A 18 -15.99 7.63 5.66
C ALA A 18 -16.33 7.80 4.17
N ARG A 19 -17.58 8.16 3.83
CA ARG A 19 -17.98 8.46 2.45
C ARG A 19 -17.19 9.64 1.88
N GLU A 20 -17.09 10.74 2.63
CA GLU A 20 -16.38 11.94 2.19
C GLU A 20 -14.89 11.70 1.99
N ARG A 21 -14.25 10.94 2.88
CA ARG A 21 -12.85 10.53 2.76
C ARG A 21 -12.61 9.64 1.54
N TYR A 22 -13.50 8.68 1.29
CA TYR A 22 -13.47 7.87 0.09
C TYR A 22 -13.57 8.72 -1.18
N VAL A 23 -14.57 9.61 -1.26
CA VAL A 23 -14.74 10.50 -2.41
C VAL A 23 -13.52 11.39 -2.60
N THR A 24 -13.02 12.00 -1.53
CA THR A 24 -11.88 12.94 -1.58
C THR A 24 -10.61 12.24 -2.06
N SER A 25 -10.30 11.06 -1.52
CA SER A 25 -9.13 10.28 -1.95
C SER A 25 -9.22 9.82 -3.40
N HIS A 26 -10.39 9.37 -3.86
CA HIS A 26 -10.59 8.92 -5.24
C HIS A 26 -10.58 10.07 -6.25
N VAL A 27 -11.20 11.22 -5.92
CA VAL A 27 -11.08 12.44 -6.74
C VAL A 27 -9.62 12.91 -6.78
N GLY A 28 -8.92 12.90 -5.65
CA GLY A 28 -7.49 13.21 -5.58
C GLY A 28 -6.65 12.32 -6.51
N LEU A 29 -6.88 11.00 -6.48
CA LEU A 29 -6.23 10.05 -7.37
C LEU A 29 -6.47 10.38 -8.85
N ARG A 30 -7.73 10.63 -9.22
CA ARG A 30 -8.10 10.98 -10.60
C ARG A 30 -7.45 12.27 -11.06
N VAL A 31 -7.35 13.28 -10.19
CA VAL A 31 -6.66 14.55 -10.48
C VAL A 31 -5.17 14.32 -10.70
N LEU A 32 -4.52 13.55 -9.83
CA LEU A 32 -3.10 13.21 -9.96
C LEU A 32 -2.82 12.46 -11.28
N LEU A 33 -3.61 11.43 -11.57
CA LEU A 33 -3.44 10.63 -12.79
C LEU A 33 -3.79 11.43 -14.06
N GLY A 34 -4.88 12.20 -14.06
CA GLY A 34 -5.25 13.06 -15.18
C GLY A 34 -4.14 14.06 -15.51
N GLY A 35 -3.55 14.69 -14.48
CA GLY A 35 -2.40 15.57 -14.63
C GLY A 35 -1.16 14.88 -15.22
N CYS A 36 -0.86 13.65 -14.79
CA CYS A 36 0.24 12.86 -15.36
C CYS A 36 -0.01 12.41 -16.80
N LEU A 37 -1.25 12.13 -17.16
CA LEU A 37 -1.65 11.60 -18.47
C LEU A 37 -1.99 12.68 -19.50
N GLY A 38 -2.16 13.93 -19.07
CA GLY A 38 -2.61 15.03 -19.93
C GLY A 38 -4.08 14.91 -20.36
N ILE A 39 -4.92 14.26 -19.55
CA ILE A 39 -6.36 14.08 -19.81
C ILE A 39 -7.18 14.63 -18.66
N ALA A 40 -8.49 14.84 -18.86
CA ALA A 40 -9.35 15.29 -17.78
C ALA A 40 -9.49 14.18 -16.71
N PRO A 41 -9.59 14.49 -15.41
CA PRO A 41 -9.67 13.48 -14.36
C PRO A 41 -10.86 12.51 -14.49
N GLN A 42 -11.98 12.95 -15.06
CA GLN A 42 -13.14 12.10 -15.33
C GLN A 42 -12.91 11.12 -16.48
N ASP A 43 -11.91 11.36 -17.34
CA ASP A 43 -11.57 10.49 -18.48
C ASP A 43 -10.55 9.40 -18.11
N VAL A 44 -10.08 9.39 -16.85
CA VAL A 44 -9.24 8.31 -16.32
C VAL A 44 -10.11 7.08 -16.08
N GLU A 45 -10.07 6.12 -16.99
CA GLU A 45 -10.82 4.87 -16.84
C GLU A 45 -10.01 3.83 -16.06
N PHE A 46 -10.58 3.34 -14.95
CA PHE A 46 -9.96 2.32 -14.11
C PHE A 46 -10.46 0.92 -14.48
N LEU A 47 -9.51 -0.01 -14.64
CA LEU A 47 -9.77 -1.44 -14.73
C LEU A 47 -9.07 -2.17 -13.58
N ARG A 48 -9.35 -3.47 -13.46
CA ARG A 48 -8.65 -4.36 -12.53
C ARG A 48 -7.95 -5.47 -13.30
N GLU A 49 -6.69 -5.70 -12.95
CA GLU A 49 -5.99 -6.88 -13.43
C GLU A 49 -6.60 -8.16 -12.81
N PRO A 50 -6.42 -9.33 -13.45
CA PRO A 50 -6.60 -10.61 -12.79
C PRO A 50 -5.79 -10.65 -11.48
N CYS A 51 -6.33 -11.29 -10.46
CA CYS A 51 -5.58 -11.45 -9.22
C CYS A 51 -4.35 -12.34 -9.45
N GLY A 52 -3.23 -11.98 -8.83
CA GLY A 52 -1.99 -12.77 -8.88
C GLY A 52 -2.02 -14.07 -8.06
N MET A 53 -3.15 -14.44 -7.46
CA MET A 53 -3.29 -15.68 -6.69
C MET A 53 -3.67 -16.86 -7.58
N PRO A 54 -3.17 -18.07 -7.29
CA PRO A 54 -3.69 -19.30 -7.91
C PRO A 54 -5.20 -19.42 -7.67
N ASP A 55 -5.93 -19.89 -8.69
CA ASP A 55 -7.37 -20.18 -8.64
C ASP A 55 -8.28 -18.97 -8.35
N CYS A 56 -7.77 -17.76 -8.59
CA CYS A 56 -8.58 -16.55 -8.54
C CYS A 56 -8.99 -16.10 -9.94
N GLU A 57 -10.24 -16.35 -10.31
CA GLU A 57 -10.81 -15.96 -11.60
C GLU A 57 -11.45 -14.56 -11.59
N ALA A 58 -11.56 -13.93 -10.42
CA ALA A 58 -12.17 -12.62 -10.27
C ALA A 58 -11.14 -11.49 -10.53
N PRO A 59 -11.53 -10.41 -11.23
CA PRO A 59 -10.66 -9.26 -11.49
C PRO A 59 -10.58 -8.36 -10.24
N HIS A 60 -9.99 -8.88 -9.17
CA HIS A 60 -9.71 -8.12 -7.94
C HIS A 60 -8.21 -7.91 -7.73
N GLY A 61 -7.42 -7.96 -8.80
CA GLY A 61 -6.02 -7.59 -8.80
C GLY A 61 -5.80 -6.08 -8.66
N ARG A 62 -4.64 -5.62 -9.11
CA ARG A 62 -4.28 -4.20 -9.02
C ARG A 62 -5.21 -3.35 -9.87
N PRO A 63 -5.52 -2.12 -9.42
CA PRO A 63 -6.17 -1.16 -10.29
C PRO A 63 -5.16 -0.71 -11.35
N VAL A 64 -5.63 -0.58 -12.59
CA VAL A 64 -4.83 -0.13 -13.75
C VAL A 64 -5.64 0.85 -14.59
N ILE A 65 -4.98 1.59 -15.49
CA ILE A 65 -5.65 2.52 -16.40
C ILE A 65 -5.96 1.81 -17.70
N ALA A 66 -7.19 1.94 -18.20
CA ALA A 66 -7.62 1.31 -19.45
C ALA A 66 -6.71 1.70 -20.62
N GLY A 67 -6.23 0.69 -21.35
CA GLY A 67 -5.35 0.90 -22.52
C GLY A 67 -3.98 1.49 -22.22
N ARG A 68 -3.57 1.60 -20.94
CA ARG A 68 -2.29 2.21 -20.54
C ARG A 68 -1.57 1.36 -19.49
N PRO A 69 -0.39 0.79 -19.80
CA PRO A 69 0.39 0.02 -18.83
C PRO A 69 1.06 0.90 -17.77
N GLN A 70 1.21 2.20 -18.02
CA GLN A 70 1.88 3.16 -17.16
C GLN A 70 1.13 4.51 -17.11
N PRO A 71 1.22 5.25 -15.99
CA PRO A 71 1.90 4.85 -14.75
C PRO A 71 1.13 3.73 -14.01
N CYS A 72 1.86 2.84 -13.35
CA CYS A 72 1.29 2.01 -12.29
C CYS A 72 1.01 2.90 -11.07
N PHE A 73 -0.05 2.60 -10.33
CA PHE A 73 -0.41 3.41 -9.17
C PHE A 73 -0.96 2.57 -8.02
N SER A 74 -0.93 3.15 -6.83
CA SER A 74 -1.55 2.59 -5.63
C SER A 74 -2.07 3.71 -4.74
N LEU A 75 -3.15 3.41 -4.03
CA LEU A 75 -3.83 4.28 -3.07
C LEU A 75 -4.02 3.50 -1.77
N SER A 76 -3.69 4.14 -0.66
CA SER A 76 -4.15 3.73 0.67
C SER A 76 -4.66 4.93 1.45
N HIS A 77 -5.52 4.70 2.43
CA HIS A 77 -5.98 5.74 3.34
C HIS A 77 -6.25 5.15 4.72
N ALA A 78 -5.96 5.93 5.75
CA ALA A 78 -6.28 5.62 7.13
C ALA A 78 -6.60 6.92 7.86
N GLY A 79 -7.57 6.88 8.78
CA GLY A 79 -7.98 8.08 9.52
C GLY A 79 -8.26 9.25 8.57
N ASP A 80 -7.59 10.37 8.78
CA ASP A 80 -7.65 11.61 8.01
C ASP A 80 -6.52 11.76 6.97
N ALA A 81 -5.88 10.66 6.56
CA ALA A 81 -4.77 10.68 5.60
C ALA A 81 -5.00 9.71 4.43
N ALA A 82 -4.66 10.15 3.22
CA ALA A 82 -4.52 9.31 2.03
C ALA A 82 -3.09 9.38 1.50
N LEU A 83 -2.60 8.25 1.00
CA LEU A 83 -1.28 8.08 0.43
C LEU A 83 -1.42 7.53 -1.00
N PHE A 84 -0.72 8.17 -1.94
CA PHE A 84 -0.67 7.78 -3.34
C PHE A 84 0.75 7.43 -3.73
N ALA A 85 0.92 6.40 -4.56
CA ALA A 85 2.16 6.18 -5.30
C ALA A 85 1.91 6.06 -6.80
N LEU A 86 2.84 6.60 -7.57
CA LEU A 86 2.94 6.44 -9.01
C LEU A 86 4.35 5.97 -9.37
N ALA A 87 4.45 5.00 -10.28
CA ALA A 87 5.71 4.46 -10.77
C ALA A 87 5.56 3.88 -12.18
N ASP A 88 6.69 3.66 -12.87
CA ASP A 88 6.71 3.00 -14.18
C ASP A 88 6.63 1.47 -14.06
N THR A 89 6.80 0.93 -12.85
CA THR A 89 6.68 -0.48 -12.53
C THR A 89 5.60 -0.68 -11.46
N PRO A 90 5.10 -1.91 -11.26
CA PRO A 90 4.12 -2.17 -10.21
C PRO A 90 4.55 -1.63 -8.86
N VAL A 91 3.62 -0.92 -8.23
CA VAL A 91 3.84 -0.23 -6.97
C VAL A 91 2.64 -0.45 -6.06
N GLY A 92 2.90 -0.54 -4.77
CA GLY A 92 1.90 -0.57 -3.72
C GLY A 92 2.28 0.38 -2.60
N VAL A 93 1.29 1.08 -2.04
CA VAL A 93 1.47 1.88 -0.82
C VAL A 93 0.49 1.47 0.24
N ASP A 94 0.91 1.68 1.48
CA ASP A 94 0.03 1.59 2.61
C ASP A 94 0.32 2.69 3.65
N ILE A 95 -0.72 3.09 4.36
CA ILE A 95 -0.67 4.04 5.47
C ILE A 95 -1.66 3.60 6.54
N GLU A 96 -1.23 3.57 7.80
CA GLU A 96 -2.08 3.19 8.91
C GLU A 96 -1.89 4.11 10.11
N SER A 97 -3.00 4.37 10.84
CA SER A 97 -2.99 5.13 12.08
C SER A 97 -2.70 4.23 13.26
N ALA A 98 -1.72 4.59 14.10
CA ALA A 98 -1.41 3.87 15.33
C ALA A 98 -2.57 3.88 16.32
N GLU A 99 -3.39 4.93 16.33
CA GLU A 99 -4.57 5.01 17.17
C GLU A 99 -5.64 4.02 16.70
N LEU A 100 -5.98 4.03 15.40
CA LEU A 100 -7.02 3.16 14.85
C LEU A 100 -6.62 1.68 14.87
N MET A 101 -5.32 1.39 14.70
CA MET A 101 -4.81 0.02 14.70
C MET A 101 -4.57 -0.56 16.09
N ARG A 102 -4.60 0.25 17.16
CA ARG A 102 -4.19 -0.13 18.53
C ARG A 102 -4.76 -1.47 18.98
N ASP A 103 -6.07 -1.64 18.88
CA ASP A 103 -6.77 -2.85 19.34
C ASP A 103 -6.57 -4.07 18.42
N SER A 104 -6.08 -3.83 17.19
CA SER A 104 -5.82 -4.86 16.17
C SER A 104 -4.36 -5.34 16.14
N LEU A 105 -3.44 -4.63 16.81
CA LEU A 105 -1.99 -4.90 16.73
C LEU A 105 -1.63 -6.33 17.18
N ASP A 106 -2.25 -6.84 18.24
CA ASP A 106 -2.00 -8.22 18.68
C ASP A 106 -2.46 -9.25 17.66
N GLY A 107 -3.57 -8.99 16.96
CA GLY A 107 -4.06 -9.80 15.86
C GLY A 107 -3.10 -9.75 14.67
N ALA A 108 -2.65 -8.56 14.31
CA ALA A 108 -1.68 -8.33 13.25
C ALA A 108 -0.35 -9.05 13.51
N ALA A 109 0.20 -8.91 14.72
CA ALA A 109 1.47 -9.53 15.13
C ALA A 109 1.47 -11.05 14.96
N ARG A 110 0.33 -11.71 15.22
CA ARG A 110 0.18 -13.17 15.06
C ARG A 110 0.17 -13.63 13.60
N ARG A 111 -0.13 -12.73 12.65
CA ARG A 111 -0.22 -13.01 11.21
C ARG A 111 1.07 -12.69 10.46
N LEU A 112 2.06 -12.08 11.11
CA LEU A 112 3.35 -11.77 10.49
C LEU A 112 4.15 -13.04 10.16
N HIS A 113 5.12 -12.89 9.26
CA HIS A 113 6.07 -13.95 8.92
C HIS A 113 6.87 -14.34 10.17
N ILE A 114 7.30 -15.61 10.24
CA ILE A 114 7.98 -16.13 11.44
C ILE A 114 9.23 -15.33 11.83
N GLU A 115 10.02 -14.91 10.84
CA GLU A 115 11.23 -14.11 11.09
C GLU A 115 10.92 -12.69 11.58
N GLU A 116 9.83 -12.08 11.13
CA GLU A 116 9.41 -10.76 11.63
C GLU A 116 8.88 -10.88 13.06
N ARG A 117 8.11 -11.94 13.37
CA ARG A 117 7.66 -12.22 14.73
C ARG A 117 8.84 -12.39 15.68
N ARG A 118 9.88 -13.08 15.22
CA ARG A 118 11.14 -13.24 15.96
C ARG A 118 11.84 -11.90 16.17
N ALA A 119 11.95 -11.07 15.13
CA ALA A 119 12.55 -9.75 15.21
C ALA A 119 11.77 -8.83 16.18
N VAL A 120 10.44 -8.79 16.09
CA VAL A 120 9.57 -8.03 17.01
C VAL A 120 9.74 -8.50 18.46
N ALA A 121 9.80 -9.81 18.70
CA ALA A 121 9.94 -10.36 20.05
C ALA A 121 11.29 -9.98 20.69
N ALA A 122 12.34 -9.79 19.90
CA ALA A 122 13.66 -9.37 20.36
C ALA A 122 13.73 -7.88 20.74
N LEU A 123 12.77 -7.06 20.32
CA LEU A 123 12.70 -5.64 20.67
C LEU A 123 12.23 -5.43 22.11
N SER A 124 12.63 -4.29 22.68
CA SER A 124 12.09 -3.81 23.95
C SER A 124 10.56 -3.63 23.85
N PRO A 125 9.79 -3.85 24.94
CA PRO A 125 8.34 -3.74 24.91
C PRO A 125 7.82 -2.42 24.32
N ALA A 126 8.51 -1.30 24.58
CA ALA A 126 8.15 0.03 24.09
C ALA A 126 8.22 0.18 22.57
N LEU A 127 8.96 -0.68 21.86
CA LEU A 127 9.12 -0.62 20.41
C LEU A 127 8.24 -1.60 19.65
N ARG A 128 7.62 -2.57 20.34
CA ARG A 128 6.92 -3.69 19.69
C ARG A 128 5.70 -3.25 18.90
N GLU A 129 4.87 -2.37 19.46
CA GLU A 129 3.68 -1.85 18.77
C GLU A 129 4.06 -1.14 17.47
N ARG A 130 5.05 -0.24 17.54
CA ARG A 130 5.60 0.46 16.36
C ARG A 130 6.20 -0.50 15.34
N ALA A 131 6.89 -1.56 15.79
CA ALA A 131 7.48 -2.55 14.92
C ALA A 131 6.41 -3.38 14.18
N VAL A 132 5.34 -3.78 14.90
CA VAL A 132 4.23 -4.53 14.33
C VAL A 132 3.48 -3.70 13.30
N LEU A 133 3.15 -2.44 13.64
CA LEU A 133 2.46 -1.54 12.72
C LEU A 133 3.31 -1.22 11.49
N GLY A 134 4.60 -0.91 11.66
CA GLY A 134 5.51 -0.71 10.52
C GLY A 134 5.62 -1.94 9.62
N CYS A 135 5.76 -3.13 10.20
CA CYS A 135 5.79 -4.38 9.43
C CYS A 135 4.47 -4.64 8.71
N TRP A 136 3.33 -4.37 9.36
CA TRP A 136 2.00 -4.49 8.76
C TRP A 136 1.86 -3.62 7.51
N VAL A 137 2.21 -2.33 7.63
CA VAL A 137 2.12 -1.37 6.52
C VAL A 137 3.04 -1.78 5.36
N ARG A 138 4.26 -2.24 5.65
CA ARG A 138 5.18 -2.79 4.63
C ARG A 138 4.59 -4.00 3.91
N LYS A 139 3.87 -4.89 4.63
CA LYS A 139 3.21 -6.05 4.04
C LYS A 139 2.06 -5.65 3.14
N GLU A 140 1.18 -4.78 3.60
CA GLU A 140 0.04 -4.32 2.81
C GLU A 140 0.51 -3.59 1.55
N ALA A 141 1.54 -2.74 1.67
CA ALA A 141 2.17 -2.11 0.51
C ALA A 141 2.67 -3.18 -0.49
N TYR A 142 3.39 -4.20 -0.03
CA TYR A 142 3.85 -5.29 -0.89
C TYR A 142 2.70 -6.09 -1.53
N LEU A 143 1.69 -6.49 -0.75
CA LEU A 143 0.53 -7.27 -1.22
C LEU A 143 -0.31 -6.49 -2.23
N LYS A 144 -0.45 -5.17 -2.06
CA LYS A 144 -1.03 -4.26 -3.04
C LYS A 144 -0.16 -4.20 -4.30
N GLY A 145 1.16 -4.12 -4.14
CA GLY A 145 2.12 -4.11 -5.26
C GLY A 145 2.09 -5.38 -6.11
N ILE A 146 1.92 -6.57 -5.51
CA ILE A 146 1.79 -7.83 -6.27
C ILE A 146 0.35 -8.14 -6.72
N GLY A 147 -0.66 -7.40 -6.26
CA GLY A 147 -2.05 -7.55 -6.70
C GLY A 147 -2.81 -8.73 -6.07
N THR A 148 -2.38 -9.21 -4.90
CA THR A 148 -3.04 -10.30 -4.18
C THR A 148 -3.90 -9.81 -3.01
N GLY A 149 -3.60 -8.62 -2.49
CA GLY A 149 -4.25 -8.07 -1.31
C GLY A 149 -4.08 -8.96 -0.07
N LEU A 150 -4.87 -8.68 0.97
CA LEU A 150 -4.88 -9.47 2.22
C LEU A 150 -5.02 -11.00 2.04
N PRO A 151 -5.86 -11.51 1.11
CA PRO A 151 -5.95 -12.95 0.83
C PRO A 151 -4.62 -13.57 0.38
N GLY A 152 -3.72 -12.78 -0.19
CA GLY A 152 -2.35 -13.18 -0.56
C GLY A 152 -1.49 -13.66 0.61
N GLY A 153 -1.92 -13.40 1.85
CA GLY A 153 -1.38 -14.00 3.06
C GLY A 153 -0.20 -13.25 3.66
N LEU A 154 -0.47 -12.46 4.70
CA LEU A 154 0.53 -11.69 5.45
C LEU A 154 1.72 -12.51 5.98
N GLY A 155 1.48 -13.77 6.35
CA GLY A 155 2.52 -14.65 6.89
C GLY A 155 3.38 -15.35 5.83
N ARG A 156 3.04 -15.23 4.54
CA ARG A 156 3.73 -15.95 3.45
C ARG A 156 4.99 -15.25 2.96
N HIS A 157 5.05 -13.93 3.10
CA HIS A 157 6.13 -13.11 2.54
C HIS A 157 6.87 -12.40 3.67
N HIS A 158 8.19 -12.53 3.69
CA HIS A 158 9.05 -11.74 4.56
C HIS A 158 9.32 -10.36 3.92
N VAL A 159 8.99 -9.27 4.61
CA VAL A 159 9.20 -7.87 4.15
C VAL A 159 10.08 -7.05 5.10
N GLY A 160 10.53 -7.67 6.19
CA GLY A 160 11.32 -7.03 7.24
C GLY A 160 10.54 -6.06 8.13
N LEU A 161 11.24 -5.50 9.11
CA LEU A 161 10.75 -4.38 9.91
C LEU A 161 11.16 -3.05 9.27
N ALA A 162 10.69 -1.94 9.82
CA ALA A 162 11.18 -0.61 9.46
C ALA A 162 12.71 -0.54 9.65
N GLU A 163 13.41 0.22 8.80
CA GLU A 163 14.88 0.20 8.71
C GLU A 163 15.55 0.44 10.07
N GLU A 164 15.01 1.36 10.88
CA GLU A 164 15.55 1.69 12.20
C GLU A 164 15.30 0.62 13.29
N LEU A 165 14.49 -0.40 12.97
CA LEU A 165 14.16 -1.53 13.85
C LEU A 165 14.59 -2.88 13.26
N ALA A 166 15.08 -2.89 12.01
CA ALA A 166 15.48 -4.09 11.32
C ALA A 166 16.77 -4.65 11.95
N PRO A 167 16.81 -5.95 12.31
CA PRO A 167 18.03 -6.54 12.81
C PRO A 167 19.01 -6.86 11.67
N ASP A 168 20.31 -6.80 11.96
CA ASP A 168 21.39 -7.09 10.98
C ASP A 168 21.30 -8.49 10.34
N TRP A 169 20.70 -9.45 11.05
CA TRP A 169 20.54 -10.83 10.58
C TRP A 169 19.29 -11.05 9.71
N ALA A 170 18.44 -10.02 9.53
CA ALA A 170 17.17 -10.16 8.83
C ALA A 170 17.40 -10.76 7.42
N PRO A 171 16.59 -11.75 7.01
CA PRO A 171 16.67 -12.24 5.65
C PRO A 171 16.29 -11.11 4.67
N PRO A 172 16.71 -11.22 3.40
CA PRO A 172 16.29 -10.25 2.39
C PRO A 172 14.76 -10.18 2.26
N GLY A 173 14.27 -9.06 1.75
CA GLY A 173 12.88 -8.93 1.33
C GLY A 173 12.56 -9.80 0.11
N PRO A 174 11.33 -9.70 -0.42
CA PRO A 174 10.92 -10.48 -1.59
C PRO A 174 11.77 -10.11 -2.82
N GLU A 175 12.18 -11.12 -3.58
CA GLU A 175 13.02 -10.92 -4.77
C GLU A 175 12.32 -10.00 -5.80
N GLY A 176 13.08 -9.06 -6.39
CA GLY A 176 12.57 -8.10 -7.37
C GLY A 176 11.71 -6.98 -6.77
N TRP A 177 11.69 -6.82 -5.45
CA TRP A 177 10.95 -5.78 -4.76
C TRP A 177 11.81 -4.96 -3.81
N ALA A 178 11.72 -3.64 -3.93
CA ALA A 178 12.23 -2.70 -2.95
C ALA A 178 11.08 -2.25 -2.07
N ILE A 179 11.28 -2.29 -0.75
CA ILE A 179 10.27 -1.88 0.24
C ILE A 179 10.92 -0.87 1.18
N ALA A 180 10.32 0.31 1.27
CA ALA A 180 10.82 1.42 2.06
C ALA A 180 9.69 2.07 2.87
N ASP A 181 10.03 2.55 4.05
CA ASP A 181 9.15 3.41 4.84
C ASP A 181 9.16 4.81 4.23
N VAL A 182 8.02 5.50 4.25
CA VAL A 182 7.88 6.84 3.65
C VAL A 182 7.35 7.83 4.70
N PRO A 183 7.66 9.13 4.56
CA PRO A 183 7.15 10.14 5.49
C PRO A 183 5.62 10.09 5.61
N ALA A 184 5.13 10.06 6.85
CA ALA A 184 3.71 10.05 7.18
C ALA A 184 3.41 11.17 8.20
N PRO A 185 2.15 11.61 8.30
CA PRO A 185 1.72 12.50 9.38
C PRO A 185 2.00 11.90 10.77
N GLU A 186 2.08 12.74 11.79
CA GLU A 186 2.25 12.27 13.17
C GLU A 186 1.13 11.28 13.56
N GLY A 187 1.51 10.19 14.22
CA GLY A 187 0.58 9.11 14.58
C GLY A 187 0.32 8.09 13.48
N TYR A 188 0.89 8.27 12.28
CA TYR A 188 0.77 7.33 11.16
C TYR A 188 2.11 6.65 10.85
N GLN A 189 2.03 5.45 10.27
CA GLN A 189 3.15 4.81 9.59
C GLN A 189 2.75 4.53 8.14
N ALA A 190 3.70 4.71 7.22
CA ALA A 190 3.50 4.54 5.80
C ALA A 190 4.67 3.79 5.15
N ALA A 191 4.38 2.99 4.14
CA ALA A 191 5.39 2.29 3.36
C ALA A 191 5.01 2.24 1.88
N VAL A 192 6.04 2.06 1.06
CA VAL A 192 5.93 1.81 -0.38
C VAL A 192 6.69 0.53 -0.73
N ALA A 193 6.09 -0.27 -1.60
CA ALA A 193 6.72 -1.42 -2.24
C ALA A 193 6.71 -1.19 -3.75
N VAL A 194 7.87 -1.28 -4.39
CA VAL A 194 8.01 -1.08 -5.84
C VAL A 194 8.78 -2.22 -6.46
N ARG A 195 8.27 -2.74 -7.57
CA ARG A 195 8.96 -3.76 -8.36
C ARG A 195 10.14 -3.11 -9.06
N HIS A 196 11.30 -3.74 -9.00
CA HIS A 196 12.47 -3.36 -9.80
C HIS A 196 12.91 -4.56 -10.62
N ASP A 197 13.43 -4.30 -11.81
CA ASP A 197 14.04 -5.37 -12.59
C ASP A 197 15.34 -5.78 -11.89
N ASN A 198 15.65 -7.08 -11.91
CA ASN A 198 16.81 -7.72 -11.27
C ASN A 198 18.17 -7.30 -11.89
N ALA A 199 18.34 -6.04 -12.27
CA ALA A 199 19.56 -5.48 -12.83
C ALA A 199 20.59 -5.17 -11.74
N GLY A 200 20.88 -6.11 -10.84
CA GLY A 200 21.91 -5.97 -9.80
C GLY A 200 21.76 -4.74 -8.88
N ALA A 201 22.74 -4.52 -8.01
CA ALA A 201 22.75 -3.37 -7.09
C ALA A 201 22.93 -2.00 -7.78
N ASP A 202 23.36 -2.01 -9.06
CA ASP A 202 23.68 -0.82 -9.87
C ASP A 202 22.64 -0.51 -10.97
N GLY A 203 21.53 -1.25 -11.02
CA GLY A 203 20.44 -0.97 -11.96
C GLY A 203 19.75 0.36 -11.68
N PRO A 204 19.11 0.99 -12.69
CA PRO A 204 18.32 2.19 -12.46
C PRO A 204 17.23 1.90 -11.44
N ARG A 205 17.24 2.63 -10.32
CA ARG A 205 16.20 2.51 -9.30
C ARG A 205 14.87 3.00 -9.88
N PRO A 206 13.76 2.27 -9.68
CA PRO A 206 12.46 2.72 -10.16
C PRO A 206 12.13 4.07 -9.53
N LEU A 207 11.76 5.05 -10.37
CA LEU A 207 11.32 6.34 -9.89
C LEU A 207 9.89 6.20 -9.35
N VAL A 208 9.75 6.44 -8.05
CA VAL A 208 8.45 6.39 -7.38
C VAL A 208 8.13 7.78 -6.85
N ARG A 209 6.97 8.30 -7.23
CA ARG A 209 6.42 9.51 -6.63
C ARG A 209 5.39 9.11 -5.59
N VAL A 210 5.65 9.47 -4.34
CA VAL A 210 4.72 9.29 -3.22
C VAL A 210 4.15 10.65 -2.83
N SER A 211 2.85 10.72 -2.54
CA SER A 211 2.18 11.95 -2.14
C SER A 211 1.13 11.67 -1.08
N THR A 212 1.02 12.56 -0.10
CA THR A 212 0.07 12.44 1.00
C THR A 212 -0.96 13.56 0.88
N LEU A 213 -2.24 13.22 1.06
CA LEU A 213 -3.37 14.15 1.11
C LEU A 213 -4.02 14.06 2.48
N ARG A 214 -4.29 15.21 3.10
CA ARG A 214 -5.13 15.28 4.28
C ARG A 214 -6.60 15.23 3.86
N LEU A 215 -7.36 14.37 4.50
CA LEU A 215 -8.78 14.14 4.27
C LEU A 215 -9.61 14.90 5.30
N PRO A 216 -10.88 15.22 4.98
CA PRO A 216 -11.81 15.84 5.92
C PRO A 216 -12.22 14.94 7.10
#